data_AF-A0AB33CHR0-F1
#
_entry.id   AF-A0AB33CHR0-F1
#
_cell.length_a   1.000
_cell.length_b   1.000
_cell.length_c   1.000
_cell.angle_alpha   90.00
_cell.angle_beta   90.00
_cell.angle_gamma   90.00
#
_symmetry.space_group_name_H-M   'P 1'
#
loop_
_entity.id
_entity.type
_entity.pdbx_description
1 polymer ?
#
loop_
_entity_poly.entity_id
_entity_poly.type
_entity_poly.pdbx_seq_one_letter_code
_entity_poly.pdbx_strand_id
1 'polypeptide(L)' 'MAVQKSRVTPSRRGQRRSHDALTAKQLSTDPTSGEIHLRHHITADGYYRGKKVITTKSSAVQEDLSVAPAAFDAAG' A
#
# COMPACT_ATOMS: atom_id res chain seq x y z
N MET A 1 -11.42 -41.64 -6.24
CA MET A 1 -11.08 -40.27 -5.77
C MET A 1 -10.12 -40.39 -4.60
N ALA A 2 -8.97 -39.72 -4.62
CA ALA A 2 -8.01 -39.85 -3.53
C ALA A 2 -8.41 -38.91 -2.37
N VAL A 3 -8.47 -39.47 -1.15
CA VAL A 3 -8.81 -38.72 0.07
C VAL A 3 -7.66 -38.87 1.06
N GLN A 4 -7.34 -37.79 1.78
CA GLN A 4 -6.33 -37.84 2.83
C GLN A 4 -6.76 -38.83 3.92
N LYS A 5 -5.83 -39.67 4.38
CA LYS A 5 -6.12 -40.65 5.45
C LYS A 5 -6.15 -40.01 6.85
N SER A 6 -5.41 -38.92 7.06
CA SER A 6 -5.27 -38.29 8.37
C SER A 6 -5.28 -36.76 8.30
N ARG A 7 -5.49 -36.14 9.47
CA ARG A 7 -5.51 -34.67 9.61
C ARG A 7 -4.10 -34.10 9.46
N VAL A 8 -3.98 -33.05 8.65
CA VAL A 8 -2.73 -32.28 8.53
C VAL A 8 -2.45 -31.52 9.83
N THR A 9 -1.23 -31.68 10.36
CA THR A 9 -0.82 -31.02 11.60
C THR A 9 -0.74 -29.49 11.44
N PRO A 10 -0.96 -28.71 12.51
CA PRO A 10 -0.84 -27.25 12.45
C PRO A 10 0.55 -26.78 11.99
N SER A 11 1.62 -27.46 12.43
CA SER A 11 3.00 -27.17 12.01
C SER A 11 3.19 -27.32 10.50
N ARG A 12 2.76 -28.44 9.90
CA ARG A 12 2.82 -28.65 8.44
C ARG A 12 2.00 -27.61 7.67
N ARG A 13 0.83 -27.25 8.18
CA ARG A 13 0.00 -26.18 7.58
C ARG A 13 0.71 -24.83 7.66
N GLY A 14 1.30 -24.49 8.80
CA GLY A 14 2.02 -23.24 9.03
C GLY A 14 3.25 -23.11 8.13
N GLN A 15 4.07 -24.16 8.03
CA GLN A 15 5.23 -24.21 7.13
C GLN A 15 4.82 -24.12 5.66
N ARG A 16 3.68 -24.70 5.28
CA ARG A 16 3.19 -24.52 3.90
C ARG A 16 2.78 -23.07 3.64
N ARG A 17 2.12 -22.43 4.61
CA ARG A 17 1.62 -21.05 4.49
C ARG A 17 2.67 -19.98 4.83
N SER A 18 3.89 -20.35 5.21
CA SER A 18 4.93 -19.36 5.57
C SER A 18 5.37 -18.51 4.39
N HIS A 19 5.09 -18.97 3.17
CA HIS A 19 5.38 -18.26 1.93
C HIS A 19 4.19 -17.43 1.42
N ASP A 20 3.02 -17.50 2.06
CA ASP A 20 1.79 -16.82 1.62
C ASP A 20 1.77 -15.33 2.00
N ALA A 21 2.93 -14.71 2.21
CA ALA A 21 3.04 -13.30 2.60
C ALA A 21 3.03 -12.39 1.35
N LEU A 22 2.25 -11.31 1.42
CA LEU A 22 2.28 -10.26 0.40
C LEU A 22 3.52 -9.39 0.60
N THR A 23 4.19 -9.02 -0.51
CA THR A 23 5.35 -8.13 -0.47
C THR A 23 4.90 -6.68 -0.69
N ALA A 24 5.44 -5.75 0.11
CA ALA A 24 5.19 -4.33 -0.06
C ALA A 24 5.79 -3.81 -1.39
N LYS A 25 5.11 -2.85 -2.02
CA LYS A 25 5.63 -2.20 -3.22
C LYS A 25 6.81 -1.29 -2.86
N GLN A 26 7.78 -1.18 -3.78
CA GLN A 26 8.93 -0.30 -3.64
C GLN A 26 8.53 1.15 -3.90
N LEU A 27 8.61 1.98 -2.86
CA LEU A 27 8.28 3.40 -2.88
C LEU A 27 9.56 4.23 -2.90
N SER A 28 9.54 5.34 -3.64
CA SER A 28 10.64 6.30 -3.76
C SER A 28 10.07 7.70 -3.60
N THR A 29 10.86 8.62 -3.09
CA THR A 29 10.48 10.04 -2.98
C THR A 29 11.05 10.80 -4.17
N ASP A 30 10.26 11.68 -4.79
CA ASP A 30 10.77 12.60 -5.82
C ASP A 30 11.50 13.78 -5.15
N PRO A 31 12.68 14.19 -5.64
CA PRO A 31 13.50 15.21 -4.98
C PRO A 31 12.95 16.64 -5.10
N THR A 32 12.05 16.93 -6.03
CA THR A 32 11.57 18.30 -6.29
C THR A 32 10.18 18.52 -5.70
N SER A 33 9.29 17.54 -5.84
CA SER A 33 7.92 17.59 -5.30
C SER A 33 7.82 17.03 -3.88
N GLY A 34 8.78 16.20 -3.43
CA GLY A 34 8.73 15.56 -2.12
C GLY A 34 7.67 14.46 -1.99
N GLU A 35 6.92 14.18 -3.05
CA GLU A 35 5.86 13.18 -3.06
C GLU A 35 6.42 11.75 -3.17
N ILE A 36 5.69 10.81 -2.59
CA ILE A 36 6.01 9.38 -2.67
C ILE A 36 5.40 8.79 -3.94
N HIS A 37 6.23 8.21 -4.79
CA HIS A 37 5.81 7.54 -6.00
C HIS A 37 6.37 6.12 -6.08
N LEU A 38 5.78 5.30 -6.95
CA LEU A 38 6.37 3.99 -7.28
C LEU A 38 7.70 4.21 -7.98
N ARG A 39 8.70 3.40 -7.64
CA ARG A 39 10.02 3.51 -8.25
C ARG A 39 9.91 3.38 -9.79
N HIS A 40 10.52 4.33 -10.50
CA HIS A 40 10.48 4.47 -11.96
C HIS A 40 9.12 4.88 -12.57
N HIS A 41 8.13 5.23 -11.75
CA HIS A 41 6.88 5.82 -12.24
C HIS A 41 6.92 7.34 -12.12
N ILE A 42 6.07 8.00 -12.90
CA ILE A 42 5.81 9.44 -12.77
C ILE A 42 4.91 9.63 -11.54
N THR A 43 5.18 10.69 -10.77
CA THR A 43 4.38 11.11 -9.62
C THR A 43 2.99 11.60 -10.07
N ALA A 44 2.00 11.62 -9.19
CA ALA A 44 0.63 12.09 -9.49
C ALA A 44 0.63 13.53 -10.04
N ASP A 45 1.50 14.39 -9.51
CA ASP A 45 1.69 15.77 -9.97
C ASP A 45 2.41 15.91 -11.33
N GLY A 46 2.79 14.80 -11.95
CA GLY A 46 3.44 14.79 -13.26
C GLY A 46 4.96 15.02 -13.22
N TYR A 47 5.59 14.86 -12.05
CA TYR A 47 7.04 14.96 -11.89
C TYR A 47 7.74 13.60 -12.06
N TYR A 48 8.92 13.62 -12.66
CA TYR A 48 9.82 12.46 -12.74
C TYR A 48 11.26 12.93 -12.73
N ARG A 49 12.06 12.43 -11.78
CA ARG A 49 13.48 12.79 -11.63
C ARG A 49 13.69 14.31 -11.59
N GLY A 50 12.81 15.02 -10.88
CA GLY A 50 12.86 16.47 -10.71
C GLY A 50 12.48 17.32 -11.93
N LYS A 51 11.94 16.71 -12.99
CA LYS A 51 11.41 17.43 -14.16
C LYS A 51 9.90 17.25 -14.24
N LYS A 52 9.18 18.32 -14.57
CA LYS A 52 7.76 18.26 -14.90
C LYS A 52 7.59 17.66 -16.30
N VAL A 53 7.15 16.41 -16.36
CA VAL A 53 6.97 15.67 -17.62
C VAL A 53 5.56 15.88 -18.18
N ILE A 54 4.57 16.04 -17.30
CA ILE A 54 3.18 16.31 -17.71
C ILE A 54 2.83 17.76 -17.35
N THR A 55 2.45 18.56 -18.34
CA THR A 55 1.87 19.89 -18.16
C THR A 55 0.38 19.77 -17.85
N THR A 56 0.06 19.22 -16.68
CA THR A 56 -1.34 19.13 -16.23
C THR A 56 -1.86 20.53 -15.89
N LYS A 57 -2.94 20.95 -16.55
CA LYS A 57 -3.72 22.14 -16.20
C LYS A 57 -4.62 21.76 -15.00
N SER A 58 -4.14 22.09 -13.80
CA SER A 58 -4.85 22.28 -12.51
C SER A 58 -5.70 21.14 -11.88
N SER A 59 -5.25 20.74 -10.67
CA SER A 59 -5.97 20.61 -9.37
C SER A 59 -7.19 19.68 -9.19
N ALA A 60 -7.04 18.66 -8.34
CA ALA A 60 -7.98 18.09 -7.36
C ALA A 60 -7.39 16.73 -6.96
N VAL A 61 -6.78 16.55 -5.77
CA VAL A 61 -7.47 16.05 -4.57
C VAL A 61 -6.72 16.56 -3.32
N GLN A 62 -7.25 17.60 -2.67
CA GLN A 62 -7.02 17.83 -1.24
C GLN A 62 -8.24 17.26 -0.53
N GLU A 63 -8.21 15.96 -0.20
CA GLU A 63 -9.07 15.40 0.84
C GLU A 63 -8.32 15.62 2.15
N ASP A 64 -8.46 16.83 2.67
CA ASP A 64 -8.86 17.07 4.05
C ASP A 64 -8.64 15.88 5.01
N LEU A 65 -7.56 15.96 5.78
CA LEU A 65 -7.40 15.27 7.05
C LEU A 65 -8.14 16.08 8.13
N SER A 66 -9.48 16.04 8.19
CA SER A 66 -10.24 16.71 9.26
C SER A 66 -11.52 15.99 9.72
N VAL A 67 -11.71 14.71 9.40
CA VAL A 67 -12.64 13.86 10.17
C VAL A 67 -11.85 12.99 11.13
N ALA A 68 -11.55 13.54 12.30
CA ALA A 68 -11.31 12.72 13.48
C ALA A 68 -12.60 11.90 13.76
N PRO A 69 -12.57 10.56 13.81
CA PRO A 69 -13.65 9.85 14.46
C PRO A 69 -13.58 10.21 15.94
N ALA A 70 -14.50 11.10 16.34
CA ALA A 70 -14.79 11.42 17.72
C ALA A 70 -14.87 10.14 18.56
N ALA A 71 -14.29 10.23 19.74
CA ALA A 71 -14.46 9.33 20.86
C ALA A 71 -15.83 8.62 20.87
N PHE A 72 -15.83 7.31 20.61
CA PHE A 72 -16.84 6.44 21.19
C PHE A 72 -16.31 6.02 22.56
N ASP A 73 -16.69 6.85 23.52
CA ASP A 73 -16.46 6.74 24.95
C ASP A 73 -17.03 5.43 25.55
N ALA A 74 -16.39 5.03 26.64
CA ALA A 74 -16.95 4.37 27.83
C ALA A 74 -17.79 3.08 27.76
N ALA A 75 -17.33 2.15 28.61
CA ALA A 75 -18.10 1.38 29.59
C ALA A 75 -19.05 0.28 29.09
N GLY A 76 -18.67 -0.95 29.45
CA GLY A 76 -19.44 -2.19 29.34
C GLY A 76 -18.54 -3.38 29.64
#